data_AF-A0A5J4TGM2-F1
#
_entry.id   AF-A0A5J4TGM2-F1
#
_cell.length_a   1.000
_cell.length_b   1.000
_cell.length_c   1.000
_cell.angle_alpha   90.00
_cell.angle_beta   90.00
_cell.angle_gamma   90.00
#
_symmetry.space_group_name_H-M   'P 1'
#
loop_
_entity.id
_entity.type
_entity.pdbx_description
1 polymer ?
#
loop_
_entity_poly.entity_id
_entity_poly.type
_entity_poly.pdbx_seq_one_letter_code
_entity_poly.pdbx_strand_id
1 'polypeptide(L)'
;MLEAMISKDYKQRPTVKQLLESETMQLVGMIEKSKQEKGSEQENEQMNKKMNELEMKVRSLEVEKEKEKQEKIKAIFEIDKLKQKVNLTEQEKQKALSERDQEKRRADTEHAENDKLKQEKQKELQEKQKAQSEVTRLTTENQQLKSEISKLRPQITSAKEQSKPEPQTQQIQQTVPSSLRTITYYSIIPDPDHVKQQVNKIIKTNKGDQSTVAFNPVISSGIVRFGGFFKDHPNSFSISI
;
A
#
# COMPACT_ATOMS: atom_id res chain seq x y z
N MET A 1 -54.80 73.24 64.23
CA MET A 1 -53.38 73.06 64.61
C MET A 1 -52.56 74.33 64.41
N LEU A 2 -52.48 74.88 63.18
CA LEU A 2 -51.73 76.12 62.91
C LEU A 2 -52.19 77.29 63.78
N GLU A 3 -53.50 77.44 63.98
CA GLU A 3 -54.09 78.47 64.86
C GLU A 3 -53.62 78.34 66.33
N ALA A 4 -53.47 77.11 66.83
CA ALA A 4 -52.94 76.87 68.18
C ALA A 4 -51.43 77.15 68.27
N MET A 5 -50.67 76.93 67.20
CA MET A 5 -49.22 77.22 67.15
C MET A 5 -48.91 78.73 67.17
N ILE A 6 -49.77 79.55 66.56
CA ILE A 6 -49.62 81.01 66.51
C ILE A 6 -50.29 81.74 67.66
N SER A 7 -50.85 81.03 68.65
CA SER A 7 -51.52 81.63 69.80
C SER A 7 -50.58 82.58 70.57
N LYS A 8 -51.10 83.75 70.94
CA LYS A 8 -50.38 84.75 71.76
C LYS A 8 -50.21 84.28 73.21
N ASP A 9 -51.08 83.37 73.67
CA ASP A 9 -50.96 82.70 74.96
C ASP A 9 -50.05 81.46 74.84
N TYR A 10 -48.93 81.47 75.58
CA TYR A 10 -47.94 80.39 75.53
C TYR A 10 -48.46 79.06 76.08
N LYS A 11 -49.47 79.07 76.97
CA LYS A 11 -50.04 77.83 77.54
C LYS A 11 -50.96 77.10 76.57
N GLN A 12 -51.50 77.81 75.59
CA GLN A 12 -52.36 77.27 74.53
C GLN A 12 -51.56 76.76 73.33
N ARG A 13 -50.25 76.99 73.31
CA ARG A 13 -49.39 76.47 72.25
C ARG A 13 -49.19 74.97 72.45
N PRO A 14 -49.36 74.15 71.40
CA PRO A 14 -49.17 72.72 71.50
C PRO A 14 -47.72 72.41 71.88
N THR A 15 -47.55 71.43 72.76
CA THR A 15 -46.24 70.86 73.05
C THR A 15 -45.74 70.04 71.86
N VAL A 16 -44.42 69.80 71.77
CA VAL A 16 -43.83 68.96 70.71
C VAL A 16 -44.49 67.58 70.65
N LYS A 17 -44.84 66.99 71.79
CA LYS A 17 -45.55 65.72 71.86
C LYS A 17 -46.92 65.79 71.19
N GLN A 18 -47.74 66.80 71.51
CA GLN A 18 -49.04 67.03 70.88
C GLN A 18 -48.93 67.37 69.38
N LEU A 19 -47.82 67.99 68.97
CA LEU A 19 -47.52 68.30 67.57
C LEU A 19 -47.20 67.03 66.77
N LEU A 20 -46.46 66.09 67.36
CA LEU A 20 -46.12 64.81 66.75
C LEU A 20 -47.32 63.84 66.74
N GLU A 21 -48.18 63.93 67.74
CA GLU A 21 -49.43 63.16 67.85
C GLU A 21 -50.58 63.77 67.02
N SER A 22 -50.39 64.93 66.39
CA SER A 22 -51.44 65.54 65.58
C SER A 22 -51.75 64.70 64.34
N GLU A 23 -53.03 64.67 63.96
CA GLU A 23 -53.50 63.95 62.78
C GLU A 23 -52.76 64.38 61.50
N THR A 24 -52.40 65.66 61.41
CA THR A 24 -51.63 66.21 60.28
C THR A 24 -50.21 65.64 60.20
N MET A 25 -49.50 65.45 61.31
CA MET A 25 -48.14 64.89 61.32
C MET A 25 -48.17 63.40 61.02
N GLN A 26 -49.15 62.67 61.57
CA GLN A 26 -49.37 61.26 61.24
C GLN A 26 -49.67 61.08 59.75
N LEU A 27 -50.50 61.95 59.16
CA LEU A 27 -50.81 61.92 57.73
C LEU A 27 -49.58 62.19 56.87
N VAL A 28 -48.72 63.16 57.23
CA VAL A 28 -47.46 63.42 56.54
C VAL A 28 -46.55 62.18 56.59
N GLY A 29 -46.41 61.55 57.76
CA GLY A 29 -45.63 60.32 57.90
C GLY A 29 -46.19 59.14 57.09
N MET A 30 -47.52 59.01 56.98
CA MET A 30 -48.16 58.01 56.12
C MET A 30 -47.92 58.31 54.62
N ILE A 31 -47.97 59.58 54.21
CA ILE A 31 -47.67 60.01 52.84
C ILE A 31 -46.21 59.72 52.48
N GLU A 32 -45.27 60.01 53.37
CA GLU A 32 -43.85 59.73 53.16
C GLU A 32 -43.57 58.23 53.03
N LYS A 33 -44.11 57.40 53.94
CA LYS A 33 -44.02 55.93 53.86
C LYS A 33 -44.62 55.41 52.55
N SER A 34 -45.82 55.86 52.18
CA SER A 34 -46.48 55.42 50.94
C SER A 34 -45.71 55.82 49.67
N LYS A 35 -45.08 57.01 49.66
CA LYS A 35 -44.22 57.43 48.54
C LYS A 35 -42.96 56.56 48.44
N GLN A 36 -42.35 56.24 49.58
CA GLN A 36 -41.17 55.38 49.63
C GLN A 36 -41.49 53.95 49.16
N GLU A 37 -42.63 53.39 49.62
CA GLU A 37 -43.11 52.07 49.18
C GLU A 37 -43.38 52.05 47.68
N LYS A 38 -44.14 53.01 47.14
CA LYS A 38 -44.41 53.10 45.70
C LYS A 38 -43.16 53.27 44.83
N GLY A 39 -42.17 54.04 45.31
CA GLY A 39 -40.87 54.17 44.63
C GLY A 39 -40.13 52.83 44.57
N SER A 40 -40.10 52.08 45.67
CA SER A 40 -39.46 50.77 45.74
C SER A 40 -40.17 49.70 44.89
N GLU A 41 -41.49 49.73 44.80
CA GLU A 41 -42.27 48.82 43.94
C GLU A 41 -41.97 49.06 42.45
N GLN A 42 -41.90 50.32 42.03
CA GLN A 42 -41.60 50.68 40.64
C GLN A 42 -40.17 50.27 40.25
N GLU A 43 -39.19 50.46 41.14
CA GLU A 43 -37.81 50.01 40.93
C GLU A 43 -37.72 48.48 40.85
N ASN A 44 -38.43 47.76 41.72
CA ASN A 44 -38.49 46.30 41.69
C ASN A 44 -39.12 45.77 40.39
N GLU A 45 -40.19 46.41 39.89
CA GLU A 45 -40.80 46.01 38.63
C GLU A 45 -39.86 46.24 37.44
N GLN A 46 -39.14 47.37 37.42
CA GLN A 46 -38.15 47.66 36.39
C GLN A 46 -36.97 46.67 36.46
N MET A 47 -36.53 46.30 37.66
CA MET A 47 -35.48 45.32 37.88
C MET A 47 -35.90 43.94 37.38
N ASN A 48 -37.12 43.50 37.70
CA ASN A 48 -37.66 42.22 37.22
C ASN A 48 -37.74 42.15 35.69
N LYS A 49 -38.15 43.24 35.03
CA LYS A 49 -38.15 43.32 33.55
C LYS A 49 -36.74 43.14 32.98
N LYS A 50 -35.74 43.83 33.54
CA LYS A 50 -34.33 43.70 33.13
C LYS A 50 -33.78 42.30 33.40
N MET A 51 -34.13 41.71 34.54
CA MET A 51 -33.70 40.36 34.91
C MET A 51 -34.21 39.32 33.90
N ASN A 52 -35.48 39.38 33.53
CA ASN A 52 -36.07 38.48 32.54
C ASN A 52 -35.44 38.65 31.15
N GLU A 53 -35.18 39.91 30.73
CA GLU A 53 -34.49 40.19 29.47
C GLU A 53 -33.07 39.61 29.46
N LEU A 54 -32.34 39.75 30.57
CA LEU A 54 -31.00 39.19 30.73
C LEU A 54 -31.02 37.67 30.70
N GLU A 55 -31.96 37.01 31.39
CA GLU A 55 -32.10 35.55 31.34
C GLU A 55 -32.34 35.04 29.91
N MET A 56 -33.20 35.71 29.14
CA MET A 56 -33.42 35.33 27.74
C MET A 56 -32.17 35.49 26.89
N LYS A 57 -31.40 36.57 27.07
CA LYS A 57 -30.12 36.79 26.37
C LYS A 57 -29.07 35.74 26.75
N VAL A 58 -28.96 35.42 28.04
CA VAL A 58 -28.04 34.38 28.53
C VAL A 58 -28.40 33.03 27.91
N ARG A 59 -29.67 32.63 27.94
CA ARG A 59 -30.11 31.37 27.32
C ARG A 59 -29.83 31.33 25.82
N SER A 60 -30.04 32.45 25.11
CA SER A 60 -29.77 32.55 23.68
C SER A 60 -28.27 32.41 23.37
N LEU A 61 -27.42 33.08 24.15
CA LEU A 61 -25.97 33.00 24.02
C LEU A 61 -25.42 31.59 24.33
N GLU A 62 -26.02 30.89 25.29
CA GLU A 62 -25.64 29.50 25.61
C GLU A 62 -25.94 28.56 24.43
N VAL A 63 -27.11 28.70 23.81
CA VAL A 63 -27.49 27.92 22.62
C VAL A 63 -26.54 28.19 21.45
N GLU A 64 -26.20 29.47 21.21
CA GLU A 64 -25.28 29.86 20.15
C GLU A 64 -23.87 29.30 20.37
N LYS A 65 -23.35 29.39 21.60
CA LYS A 65 -22.06 28.79 21.99
C LYS A 65 -22.05 27.28 21.79
N GLU A 66 -23.13 26.59 22.12
CA GLU A 66 -23.21 25.14 21.94
C GLU A 66 -23.26 24.75 20.47
N LYS A 67 -24.01 25.50 19.65
CA LYS A 67 -24.04 25.32 18.20
C LYS A 67 -22.65 25.56 17.58
N GLU A 68 -21.95 26.60 17.99
CA GLU A 68 -20.59 26.90 17.53
C GLU A 68 -19.60 25.77 17.88
N LYS A 69 -19.69 25.20 19.09
CA LYS A 69 -18.89 24.03 19.48
C LYS A 69 -19.17 22.83 18.58
N GLN A 70 -20.45 22.54 18.30
CA GLN A 70 -20.81 21.44 17.41
C GLN A 70 -20.29 21.64 15.98
N GLU A 71 -20.35 22.86 15.46
CA GLU A 71 -19.80 23.20 14.14
C GLU A 71 -18.27 23.05 14.10
N LYS A 72 -17.56 23.49 15.15
CA LYS A 72 -16.11 23.27 15.27
C LYS A 72 -15.74 21.79 15.28
N ILE A 73 -16.49 20.96 15.99
CA ILE A 73 -16.27 19.49 16.02
C ILE A 73 -16.46 18.89 14.62
N LYS A 74 -17.52 19.29 13.90
CA LYS A 74 -17.75 18.84 12.51
C LYS A 74 -16.61 19.26 11.57
N ALA A 75 -16.15 20.51 11.67
CA ALA A 75 -15.05 21.00 10.86
C ALA A 75 -13.74 20.24 11.12
N ILE A 76 -13.43 19.93 12.39
CA ILE A 76 -12.26 19.12 12.75
C ILE A 76 -12.35 17.72 12.10
N PHE A 77 -13.52 17.08 12.17
CA PHE A 77 -13.72 15.76 11.56
C PHE A 77 -13.54 15.77 10.04
N GLU A 78 -14.02 16.83 9.36
CA GLU A 78 -13.81 16.99 7.92
C GLU A 78 -12.35 17.22 7.55
N ILE A 79 -11.62 18.01 8.34
CA ILE A 79 -10.18 18.24 8.16
C ILE A 79 -9.41 16.92 8.29
N ASP A 80 -9.71 16.10 9.30
CA ASP A 80 -9.06 14.80 9.48
C ASP A 80 -9.33 13.85 8.31
N LYS A 81 -10.58 13.82 7.82
CA LYS A 81 -10.96 13.03 6.65
C LYS A 81 -10.23 13.48 5.38
N LEU A 82 -10.08 14.79 5.18
CA LEU A 82 -9.32 15.35 4.06
C LEU A 82 -7.83 15.02 4.18
N LYS A 83 -7.26 15.14 5.38
CA LYS A 83 -5.85 14.80 5.64
C LYS A 83 -5.55 13.34 5.33
N GLN A 84 -6.45 12.43 5.71
CA GLN A 84 -6.32 11.00 5.38
C GLN A 84 -6.36 10.75 3.86
N LYS A 85 -7.28 11.40 3.14
CA LYS A 85 -7.38 11.30 1.68
C LYS A 85 -6.12 11.82 0.98
N VAL A 86 -5.61 12.98 1.40
CA VAL A 86 -4.37 13.55 0.83
C VAL A 86 -3.20 12.60 1.02
N ASN A 87 -3.06 11.98 2.19
CA ASN A 87 -1.99 11.03 2.46
C ASN A 87 -2.07 9.79 1.55
N LEU A 88 -3.27 9.22 1.37
CA LEU A 88 -3.48 8.08 0.45
C LEU A 88 -3.11 8.45 -0.99
N THR A 89 -3.59 9.60 -1.48
CA THR A 89 -3.29 10.06 -2.84
C THR A 89 -1.79 10.31 -3.06
N GLU A 90 -1.09 10.85 -2.06
CA GLU A 90 0.35 11.07 -2.15
C GLU A 90 1.12 9.75 -2.19
N GLN A 91 0.71 8.77 -1.38
CA GLN A 91 1.28 7.42 -1.40
C GLN A 91 1.06 6.73 -2.76
N GLU A 92 -0.12 6.84 -3.35
CA GLU A 92 -0.43 6.30 -4.68
C GLU A 92 0.42 6.97 -5.77
N LYS A 93 0.60 8.29 -5.71
CA LYS A 93 1.48 9.01 -6.65
C LYS A 93 2.94 8.56 -6.55
N GLN A 94 3.47 8.39 -5.34
CA GLN A 94 4.83 7.90 -5.14
C GLN A 94 4.99 6.48 -5.69
N LYS A 95 4.00 5.60 -5.44
CA LYS A 95 4.00 4.23 -5.97
C LYS A 95 3.97 4.23 -7.50
N ALA A 96 3.10 5.01 -8.13
CA ALA A 96 3.01 5.12 -9.58
C ALA A 96 4.29 5.69 -10.23
N LEU A 97 4.96 6.63 -9.56
CA LEU A 97 6.27 7.13 -10.01
C LEU A 97 7.34 6.04 -9.95
N SER A 98 7.39 5.29 -8.85
CA SER A 98 8.35 4.19 -8.69
C SER A 98 8.13 3.06 -9.71
N GLU A 99 6.87 2.71 -9.99
CA GLU A 99 6.51 1.72 -11.01
C GLU A 99 6.93 2.19 -12.41
N ARG A 100 6.68 3.46 -12.76
CA ARG A 100 7.12 4.03 -14.05
C ARG A 100 8.64 4.02 -14.21
N ASP A 101 9.38 4.37 -13.16
CA ASP A 101 10.85 4.33 -13.18
C ASP A 101 11.40 2.90 -13.27
N GLN A 102 10.70 1.93 -12.67
CA GLN A 102 11.04 0.52 -12.82
C GLN A 102 10.78 0.03 -14.24
N GLU A 103 9.64 0.38 -14.83
CA GLU A 103 9.27 0.01 -16.20
C GLU A 103 10.25 0.60 -17.22
N LYS A 104 10.65 1.87 -17.05
CA LYS A 104 11.67 2.50 -17.91
C LYS A 104 13.00 1.73 -17.88
N ARG A 105 13.47 1.33 -16.69
CA ARG A 105 14.69 0.52 -16.55
C ARG A 105 14.56 -0.86 -17.19
N ARG A 106 13.37 -1.49 -17.14
CA ARG A 106 13.11 -2.76 -17.82
C ARG A 106 13.18 -2.58 -19.34
N ALA A 107 12.53 -1.56 -19.88
CA ALA A 107 12.56 -1.25 -21.31
C ALA A 107 13.99 -0.97 -21.80
N ASP A 108 14.78 -0.21 -21.04
CA ASP A 108 16.19 0.04 -21.37
C ASP A 108 17.03 -1.26 -21.38
N THR A 109 16.76 -2.17 -20.45
CA THR A 109 17.43 -3.48 -20.36
C THR A 109 17.03 -4.38 -21.53
N GLU A 110 15.74 -4.47 -21.85
CA GLU A 110 15.24 -5.25 -22.99
C GLU A 110 15.76 -4.71 -24.33
N HIS A 111 15.88 -3.40 -24.48
CA HIS A 111 16.51 -2.79 -25.66
C HIS A 111 17.98 -3.21 -25.79
N ALA A 112 18.75 -3.14 -24.70
CA ALA A 112 20.15 -3.53 -24.71
C ALA A 112 20.35 -5.03 -25.02
N GLU A 113 19.50 -5.90 -24.47
CA GLU A 113 19.54 -7.34 -24.77
C GLU A 113 19.18 -7.63 -26.24
N ASN A 114 18.15 -6.96 -26.77
CA ASN A 114 17.77 -7.10 -28.17
C ASN A 114 18.88 -6.66 -29.13
N ASP A 115 19.57 -5.56 -28.83
CA ASP A 115 20.70 -5.09 -29.64
C ASP A 115 21.85 -6.10 -29.61
N LYS A 116 22.16 -6.67 -28.44
CA LYS A 116 23.18 -7.73 -28.30
C LYS A 116 22.80 -8.98 -29.08
N LEU A 117 21.55 -9.44 -28.98
CA LEU A 117 21.05 -10.61 -29.71
C LEU A 117 21.10 -10.38 -31.23
N LYS A 118 20.76 -9.18 -31.69
CA LYS A 118 20.83 -8.81 -33.10
C LYS A 118 22.27 -8.83 -33.61
N GLN A 119 23.22 -8.35 -32.81
CA GLN A 119 24.65 -8.42 -33.13
C GLN A 119 25.15 -9.87 -33.19
N GLU A 120 24.77 -10.70 -32.22
CA GLU A 120 25.15 -12.12 -32.17
C GLU A 120 24.60 -12.89 -33.38
N LYS A 121 23.33 -12.68 -33.72
CA LYS A 121 22.69 -13.29 -34.90
C LYS A 121 23.37 -12.88 -36.21
N GLN A 122 23.82 -11.63 -36.32
CA GLN A 122 24.55 -11.17 -37.51
C GLN A 122 25.93 -11.82 -37.61
N LYS A 123 26.64 -12.00 -36.48
CA LYS A 123 27.92 -12.70 -36.43
C LYS A 123 27.77 -14.17 -36.81
N GLU A 124 26.76 -14.86 -36.27
CA GLU A 124 26.45 -16.26 -36.61
C GLU A 124 26.17 -16.43 -38.11
N LEU A 125 25.40 -15.50 -38.71
CA LEU A 125 25.11 -15.53 -40.14
C LEU A 125 26.39 -15.39 -40.98
N GLN A 126 27.29 -14.51 -40.57
CA GLN A 126 28.58 -14.32 -41.25
C GLN A 126 29.48 -15.55 -41.14
N GLU A 127 29.54 -16.18 -39.96
CA GLU A 127 30.29 -17.43 -39.75
C GLU A 127 29.72 -18.57 -40.60
N LYS A 128 28.39 -18.68 -40.68
CA LYS A 128 27.71 -19.68 -41.51
C LYS A 128 28.00 -19.50 -42.99
N GLN A 129 28.01 -18.26 -43.49
CA GLN A 129 28.40 -17.97 -44.88
C GLN A 129 29.86 -18.34 -45.15
N LYS A 130 30.77 -18.03 -44.21
CA LYS A 130 32.19 -18.40 -44.34
C LYS A 130 32.36 -19.92 -44.39
N ALA A 131 31.73 -20.67 -43.49
CA ALA A 131 31.78 -22.12 -43.49
C ALA A 131 31.20 -22.72 -44.79
N GLN A 132 30.09 -22.18 -45.29
CA GLN A 132 29.49 -22.62 -46.55
C GLN A 132 30.43 -22.40 -47.75
N SER A 133 31.17 -21.29 -47.78
CA SER A 133 32.17 -21.04 -48.82
C SER A 133 33.34 -22.03 -48.76
N GLU A 134 33.80 -22.41 -47.56
CA GLU A 134 34.84 -23.41 -47.38
C GLU A 134 34.38 -24.81 -47.79
N VAL A 135 33.16 -25.21 -47.42
CA VAL A 135 32.54 -26.47 -47.88
C VAL A 135 32.47 -26.52 -49.40
N THR A 136 32.07 -25.42 -50.04
CA THR A 136 32.02 -25.33 -51.51
C THR A 136 33.40 -25.49 -52.12
N ARG A 137 34.42 -24.80 -51.57
CA ARG A 137 35.82 -24.91 -52.03
C ARG A 137 36.33 -26.36 -51.94
N LEU A 138 36.17 -26.98 -50.77
CA LEU A 138 36.62 -28.36 -50.51
C LEU A 138 35.86 -29.39 -51.36
N THR A 139 34.59 -29.13 -51.67
CA THR A 139 33.80 -30.01 -52.55
C THR A 139 34.37 -29.98 -53.98
N THR A 140 34.69 -28.79 -54.50
CA THR A 140 35.30 -28.63 -55.82
C THR A 140 36.69 -29.27 -55.89
N GLU A 141 37.52 -29.08 -54.86
CA GLU A 141 38.86 -29.68 -54.76
C GLU A 141 38.79 -31.21 -54.69
N ASN A 142 37.86 -31.77 -53.91
CA ASN A 142 37.62 -33.21 -53.88
C ASN A 142 37.15 -33.75 -55.24
N GLN A 143 36.31 -33.02 -55.97
CA GLN A 143 35.91 -33.43 -57.33
C GLN A 143 37.10 -33.43 -58.29
N GLN A 144 37.97 -32.41 -58.23
CA GLN A 144 39.19 -32.34 -59.04
C GLN A 144 40.13 -33.51 -58.74
N LEU A 145 40.46 -33.74 -57.47
CA LEU A 145 41.31 -34.86 -57.04
C LEU A 145 40.72 -36.21 -57.48
N LYS A 146 39.41 -36.41 -57.35
CA LYS A 146 38.74 -37.63 -57.81
C LYS A 146 38.90 -37.83 -59.32
N SER A 147 38.85 -36.75 -60.10
CA SER A 147 39.09 -36.78 -61.55
C SER A 147 40.55 -37.10 -61.90
N GLU A 148 41.52 -36.56 -61.15
CA GLU A 148 42.95 -36.86 -61.32
C GLU A 148 43.25 -38.32 -60.98
N ILE A 149 42.74 -38.83 -59.86
CA ILE A 149 42.86 -40.25 -59.48
C ILE A 149 42.30 -41.16 -60.59
N SER A 150 41.15 -40.79 -61.17
CA SER A 150 40.56 -41.57 -62.28
C SER A 150 41.44 -41.58 -63.54
N LYS A 151 42.18 -40.49 -63.82
CA LYS A 151 43.13 -40.41 -64.94
C LYS A 151 44.43 -41.18 -64.68
N LEU A 152 44.85 -41.33 -63.42
CA LEU A 152 46.04 -42.09 -63.04
C LEU A 152 45.77 -43.61 -62.94
N ARG A 153 44.53 -44.03 -62.75
CA ARG A 153 44.13 -45.45 -62.65
C ARG A 153 44.56 -46.35 -63.83
N PRO A 154 44.60 -45.90 -65.10
CA PRO A 154 45.12 -46.70 -66.22
C PRO A 154 46.63 -46.96 -66.16
N GLN A 155 47.40 -46.24 -65.33
CA GLN A 155 48.86 -46.45 -65.20
C GLN A 155 49.24 -47.48 -64.13
N ILE A 156 48.30 -47.91 -63.28
CA ILE A 156 48.58 -48.79 -62.12
C ILE A 156 48.00 -50.20 -62.29
N THR A 157 47.34 -50.50 -63.41
CA THR A 157 46.76 -51.83 -63.71
C THR A 157 47.79 -52.89 -64.12
N SER A 158 49.10 -52.68 -63.95
CA SER A 158 50.12 -53.72 -64.18
C SER A 158 50.75 -54.33 -62.92
N ALA A 159 50.35 -53.96 -61.70
CA ALA A 159 50.95 -54.56 -60.50
C ALA A 159 49.92 -54.91 -59.41
N LYS A 160 49.56 -56.20 -59.43
CA LYS A 160 49.15 -57.08 -58.33
C LYS A 160 47.93 -56.70 -57.47
N GLU A 161 46.96 -57.61 -57.55
CA GLU A 161 45.95 -57.93 -56.54
C GLU A 161 46.51 -57.90 -55.12
N GLN A 162 45.86 -57.15 -54.24
CA GLN A 162 45.61 -57.60 -52.87
C GLN A 162 44.39 -56.85 -52.29
N SER A 163 43.36 -57.63 -51.99
CA SER A 163 42.16 -57.24 -51.27
C SER A 163 42.47 -56.67 -49.89
N LYS A 164 41.97 -55.47 -49.59
CA LYS A 164 41.98 -54.86 -48.25
C LYS A 164 40.54 -54.50 -47.87
N PRO A 165 40.02 -54.92 -46.71
CA PRO A 165 38.64 -54.64 -46.34
C PRO A 165 38.48 -53.20 -45.85
N GLU A 166 37.31 -52.63 -46.16
CA GLU A 166 36.81 -51.32 -45.72
C GLU A 166 36.74 -51.23 -44.18
N PRO A 167 37.07 -50.07 -43.58
CA PRO A 167 36.87 -49.84 -42.16
C PRO A 167 35.37 -49.61 -41.90
N GLN A 168 34.73 -50.54 -41.21
CA GLN A 168 33.38 -50.35 -40.68
C GLN A 168 33.42 -49.22 -39.64
N THR A 169 32.81 -48.08 -39.96
CA THR A 169 32.45 -47.07 -38.98
C THR A 169 31.43 -47.66 -38.02
N GLN A 170 31.87 -48.01 -36.80
CA GLN A 170 30.99 -48.33 -35.70
C GLN A 170 30.17 -47.09 -35.35
N GLN A 171 28.98 -47.01 -35.92
CA GLN A 171 27.95 -46.09 -35.48
C GLN A 171 27.55 -46.56 -34.08
N ILE A 172 28.02 -45.87 -33.04
CA ILE A 172 27.56 -46.08 -31.68
C ILE A 172 26.08 -45.69 -31.67
N GLN A 173 25.19 -46.66 -31.86
CA GLN A 173 23.78 -46.50 -31.53
C GLN A 173 23.71 -46.36 -30.02
N GLN A 174 23.71 -45.11 -29.55
CA GLN A 174 23.31 -44.78 -28.20
C GLN A 174 21.85 -45.22 -28.06
N THR A 175 21.65 -46.40 -27.48
CA THR A 175 20.33 -46.91 -27.13
C THR A 175 19.82 -46.03 -26.01
N VAL A 176 18.95 -45.08 -26.36
CA VAL A 176 18.25 -44.26 -25.38
C VAL A 176 17.28 -45.19 -24.64
N PRO A 177 17.46 -45.43 -23.33
CA PRO A 177 16.53 -46.28 -22.59
C PRO A 177 15.14 -45.62 -22.62
N SER A 178 14.16 -46.35 -23.13
CA SER A 178 12.77 -45.89 -23.34
C SER A 178 11.96 -45.73 -22.05
N SER A 179 12.54 -46.02 -20.89
CA SER A 179 11.85 -46.02 -19.60
C SER A 179 12.53 -45.11 -18.58
N LEU A 180 11.75 -44.21 -18.00
CA LEU A 180 12.15 -43.43 -16.83
C LEU A 180 12.31 -44.37 -15.64
N ARG A 181 13.51 -44.44 -15.07
CA ARG A 181 13.76 -45.16 -13.81
C ARG A 181 13.59 -44.21 -12.64
N THR A 182 12.80 -44.60 -11.66
CA THR A 182 12.68 -43.87 -10.39
C THR A 182 13.97 -44.03 -9.59
N ILE A 183 14.56 -42.92 -9.16
CA ILE A 183 15.72 -42.90 -8.27
C ILE A 183 15.30 -42.55 -6.84
N THR A 184 16.02 -43.09 -5.86
CA THR A 184 15.88 -42.68 -4.46
C THR A 184 16.51 -41.31 -4.27
N TYR A 185 15.86 -40.45 -3.50
CA TYR A 185 16.36 -39.13 -3.14
C TYR A 185 16.13 -38.88 -1.65
N TYR A 186 16.98 -38.03 -1.08
CA TYR A 186 16.79 -37.47 0.25
C TYR A 186 16.45 -36.00 0.13
N SER A 187 15.44 -35.58 0.87
CA SER A 187 15.05 -34.18 0.96
C SER A 187 15.73 -33.54 2.16
N ILE A 188 16.18 -32.33 1.96
CA ILE A 188 16.81 -31.49 2.95
C ILE A 188 15.84 -30.34 3.19
N ILE A 189 15.29 -30.30 4.41
CA ILE A 189 14.37 -29.26 4.86
C ILE A 189 15.13 -28.44 5.92
N PRO A 190 15.62 -27.24 5.58
CA PRO A 190 16.37 -26.41 6.51
C PRO A 190 15.53 -25.99 7.72
N ASP A 191 14.23 -25.75 7.49
CA ASP A 191 13.28 -25.33 8.52
C ASP A 191 12.04 -26.26 8.54
N PRO A 192 12.00 -27.24 9.47
CA PRO A 192 10.89 -28.20 9.57
C PRO A 192 9.60 -27.57 10.13
N ASP A 193 9.68 -26.36 10.70
CA ASP A 193 8.50 -25.61 11.15
C ASP A 193 7.76 -25.00 9.97
N HIS A 194 8.45 -24.66 8.87
CA HIS A 194 7.87 -24.07 7.66
C HIS A 194 7.40 -25.12 6.65
N VAL A 195 8.10 -26.25 6.53
CA VAL A 195 7.77 -27.28 5.54
C VAL A 195 7.84 -28.68 6.14
N LYS A 196 6.85 -29.51 5.80
CA LYS A 196 6.86 -30.94 6.12
C LYS A 196 6.78 -31.76 4.84
N GLN A 197 7.52 -32.85 4.77
CA GLN A 197 7.38 -33.80 3.68
C GLN A 197 6.67 -35.06 4.16
N GLN A 198 5.70 -35.51 3.37
CA GLN A 198 5.03 -36.80 3.56
C GLN A 198 5.13 -37.58 2.25
N VAL A 199 5.98 -38.61 2.22
CA VAL A 199 6.23 -39.42 1.03
C VAL A 199 6.66 -38.52 -0.15
N ASN A 200 5.81 -38.36 -1.15
CA ASN A 200 6.02 -37.56 -2.36
C ASN A 200 5.34 -36.19 -2.30
N LYS A 201 4.84 -35.76 -1.13
CA LYS A 201 4.17 -34.48 -0.93
C LYS A 201 5.04 -33.54 -0.11
N ILE A 202 5.18 -32.32 -0.60
CA ILE A 202 5.74 -31.20 0.15
C ILE A 202 4.57 -30.38 0.65
N ILE A 203 4.47 -30.22 1.96
CA ILE A 203 3.38 -29.52 2.62
C ILE A 203 3.97 -28.26 3.26
N LYS A 204 3.65 -27.10 2.69
CA LYS A 204 3.91 -25.83 3.33
C LYS A 204 3.01 -25.73 4.57
N THR A 205 3.59 -25.32 5.69
CA THR A 205 2.82 -24.98 6.89
C THR A 205 2.42 -23.49 6.85
N ASN A 206 1.46 -23.08 7.67
CA ASN A 206 1.07 -21.67 7.76
C ASN A 206 2.09 -20.79 8.51
N LYS A 207 3.31 -21.29 8.74
CA LYS A 207 4.41 -20.53 9.34
C LYS A 207 5.35 -20.06 8.23
N GLY A 208 5.61 -18.75 8.20
CA GLY A 208 6.56 -18.13 7.28
C GLY A 208 6.01 -17.84 5.88
N ASP A 209 6.55 -16.79 5.26
CA ASP A 209 6.18 -16.37 3.91
C ASP A 209 6.82 -17.28 2.85
N GLN A 210 8.04 -17.76 3.13
CA GLN A 210 8.84 -18.58 2.22
C GLN A 210 9.12 -19.97 2.81
N SER A 211 9.35 -20.92 1.92
CA SER A 211 9.50 -22.34 2.25
C SER A 211 10.48 -22.95 1.27
N THR A 212 11.54 -23.58 1.79
CA THR A 212 12.62 -24.14 0.97
C THR A 212 12.74 -25.63 1.21
N VAL A 213 12.82 -26.39 0.12
CA VAL A 213 13.17 -27.81 0.12
C VAL A 213 14.26 -28.01 -0.90
N ALA A 214 15.36 -28.63 -0.49
CA ALA A 214 16.41 -29.06 -1.39
C ALA A 214 16.40 -30.58 -1.55
N PHE A 215 16.84 -31.07 -2.70
CA PHE A 215 16.95 -32.50 -2.98
C PHE A 215 18.38 -32.84 -3.34
N ASN A 216 18.91 -33.92 -2.78
CA ASN A 216 20.25 -34.43 -3.11
C ASN A 216 20.14 -35.83 -3.75
N PRO A 217 19.87 -35.93 -5.06
CA PRO A 217 19.79 -37.21 -5.76
C PRO A 217 21.18 -37.81 -5.98
N VAL A 218 21.31 -39.13 -5.85
CA VAL A 218 22.53 -39.85 -6.27
C VAL A 218 22.36 -40.29 -7.72
N ILE A 219 23.13 -39.70 -8.63
CA ILE A 219 23.03 -39.92 -10.08
C ILE A 219 24.25 -40.70 -10.57
N SER A 220 24.07 -41.97 -10.94
CA SER A 220 25.15 -42.79 -11.49
C SER A 220 25.37 -42.56 -12.99
N SER A 221 24.31 -42.23 -13.73
CA SER A 221 24.34 -41.93 -15.18
C SER A 221 23.03 -41.30 -15.63
N GLY A 222 23.08 -40.39 -16.61
CA GLY A 222 21.89 -39.79 -17.24
C GLY A 222 21.49 -38.43 -16.66
N ILE A 223 20.22 -38.03 -16.87
CA ILE A 223 19.66 -36.75 -16.45
C ILE A 223 18.46 -37.02 -15.53
N VAL A 224 18.40 -36.33 -14.39
CA VAL A 224 17.25 -36.37 -13.48
C VAL A 224 16.27 -35.26 -13.82
N ARG A 225 14.97 -35.60 -13.82
CA ARG A 225 13.87 -34.64 -13.97
C ARG A 225 13.04 -34.62 -12.69
N PHE A 226 12.85 -33.44 -12.14
CA PHE A 226 11.89 -33.22 -11.06
C PHE A 226 10.56 -32.77 -11.66
N GLY A 227 9.48 -33.42 -11.27
CA GLY A 227 8.12 -33.12 -11.73
C GLY A 227 7.13 -33.19 -10.58
N GLY A 228 6.11 -32.35 -10.63
CA GLY A 228 5.07 -32.28 -9.62
C GLY A 228 3.93 -31.38 -10.07
N PHE A 229 2.88 -31.32 -9.26
CA PHE A 229 1.75 -30.42 -9.44
C PHE A 229 1.37 -29.81 -8.10
N PHE A 230 0.82 -28.60 -8.13
CA PHE A 230 0.30 -27.95 -6.94
C PHE A 230 -1.11 -28.42 -6.65
N LYS A 231 -1.42 -28.58 -5.37
CA LYS A 231 -2.76 -28.89 -4.88
C LYS A 231 -3.09 -27.89 -3.78
N ASP A 232 -4.30 -27.34 -3.82
CA ASP A 232 -4.84 -26.45 -2.77
C ASP A 232 -3.95 -25.21 -2.50
N HIS A 233 -3.50 -24.52 -3.56
CA HIS A 233 -2.59 -23.37 -3.46
C HIS A 233 -3.32 -22.04 -3.72
N PRO A 234 -2.98 -20.95 -3.01
CA PRO A 234 -3.48 -19.61 -3.32
C PRO A 234 -2.92 -19.14 -4.68
N ASN A 235 -3.62 -18.20 -5.33
CA ASN A 235 -3.33 -17.71 -6.69
C ASN A 235 -1.90 -17.14 -6.89
N SER A 236 -1.13 -16.90 -5.83
CA SER A 236 0.25 -16.42 -5.90
C SER A 236 1.22 -17.44 -5.28
N PHE A 237 1.92 -18.19 -6.12
CA PHE A 237 3.10 -18.97 -5.73
C PHE A 237 4.23 -18.70 -6.72
N SER A 238 5.47 -18.79 -6.24
CA SER A 238 6.68 -18.74 -7.06
C SER A 238 7.54 -19.95 -6.73
N ILE A 239 8.08 -20.59 -7.77
CA ILE A 239 9.17 -21.54 -7.65
C ILE A 239 10.41 -20.86 -8.16
N SER A 240 11.47 -20.83 -7.35
CA SER A 240 12.82 -20.53 -7.79
C SER A 240 13.65 -21.82 -7.66
N ILE A 241 14.33 -22.22 -8.73
CA ILE A 241 15.30 -23.32 -8.76
C ILE A 241 16.68 -22.71 -8.83
#